data_AF-A0AA91LVC6-F1
#
_entry.id   AF-A0AA91LVC6-F1
#
_cell.length_a   1.000
_cell.length_b   1.000
_cell.length_c   1.000
_cell.angle_alpha   90.00
_cell.angle_beta   90.00
_cell.angle_gamma   90.00
#
_symmetry.space_group_name_H-M   'P 1'
#
loop_
_entity.id
_entity.type
_entity.pdbx_description
1 polymer ?
#
loop_
_entity_poly.entity_id
_entity_poly.type
_entity_poly.pdbx_seq_one_letter_code
_entity_poly.pdbx_strand_id
1 'polypeptide(L)'
;MNAIRIKHVPDFKGEDVVLLAVDDAGLDTFLAALIQAQQHGSSRLQRRGRVHEFVIEAGAADIELSDDRVRWRLDHTKAAEIIEKLKVSSNSEHPGHHYVDDMLSPAPTLVLSHNQYISPSWLTAGKEPIFGDEPE
;
A
#
# COMPACT_ATOMS: atom_id res chain seq x y z
N MET A 1 1.43 16.23 -0.46
CA MET A 1 2.62 15.79 0.31
C MET A 1 3.22 14.66 -0.51
N ASN A 2 4.06 13.77 0.03
CA ASN A 2 4.37 12.50 -0.61
C ASN A 2 4.11 11.42 0.45
N ALA A 3 2.82 11.22 0.72
CA ALA A 3 2.35 10.37 1.81
C ALA A 3 2.28 8.93 1.31
N ILE A 4 2.97 8.03 2.01
CA ILE A 4 2.86 6.58 1.82
C ILE A 4 2.77 5.99 3.22
N ARG A 5 1.58 5.48 3.56
CA ARG A 5 1.30 4.91 4.88
C ARG A 5 0.80 3.50 4.70
N ILE A 6 1.28 2.57 5.53
CA ILE A 6 0.82 1.19 5.48
C ILE A 6 0.70 0.58 6.86
N LYS A 7 -0.40 -0.14 7.09
CA LYS A 7 -0.68 -0.76 8.38
C LYS A 7 -1.54 -2.01 8.18
N HIS A 8 -1.34 -2.98 9.05
CA HIS A 8 -2.27 -4.09 9.24
C HIS A 8 -3.46 -3.61 10.07
N VAL A 9 -4.67 -3.76 9.53
CA VAL A 9 -5.90 -3.24 10.11
C VAL A 9 -6.86 -4.41 10.32
N PRO A 10 -6.94 -4.95 11.54
CA PRO A 10 -7.94 -5.97 11.85
C PRO A 10 -9.35 -5.37 11.80
N ASP A 11 -10.31 -6.19 11.38
CA ASP A 11 -11.74 -5.84 11.34
C ASP A 11 -12.05 -4.57 10.52
N PHE A 12 -11.32 -4.37 9.43
CA PHE A 12 -11.64 -3.36 8.43
C PHE A 12 -12.92 -3.76 7.69
N LYS A 13 -14.06 -3.25 8.18
CA LYS A 13 -15.41 -3.57 7.67
C LYS A 13 -15.76 -5.07 7.76
N GLY A 14 -15.28 -5.76 8.79
CA GLY A 14 -15.54 -7.19 8.99
C GLY A 14 -14.44 -8.12 8.47
N GLU A 15 -13.39 -7.58 7.85
CA GLU A 15 -12.30 -8.37 7.27
C GLU A 15 -10.94 -7.87 7.76
N ASP A 16 -9.97 -8.77 7.83
CA ASP A 16 -8.59 -8.40 8.12
C ASP A 16 -7.89 -7.95 6.84
N VAL A 17 -7.22 -6.79 6.89
CA VAL A 17 -6.59 -6.20 5.69
C VAL A 17 -5.22 -5.59 5.98
N VAL A 18 -4.40 -5.51 4.94
CA VAL A 18 -3.32 -4.52 4.88
C VAL A 18 -3.84 -3.29 4.16
N LEU A 19 -3.80 -2.12 4.79
CA LEU A 19 -4.19 -0.86 4.17
C LEU A 19 -2.95 -0.07 3.77
N LEU A 20 -2.77 0.17 2.47
CA LEU A 20 -1.84 1.15 1.91
C LEU A 20 -2.61 2.43 1.59
N ALA A 21 -2.31 3.53 2.26
CA ALA A 21 -2.87 4.85 2.00
C ALA A 21 -1.82 5.79 1.40
N VAL A 22 -2.12 6.36 0.23
CA VAL A 22 -1.20 7.23 -0.53
C VAL A 22 -1.89 8.49 -1.04
N ASP A 23 -1.17 9.62 -1.08
CA ASP A 23 -1.57 10.80 -1.86
C ASP A 23 -1.10 10.70 -3.31
N ASP A 24 -1.44 11.66 -4.17
CA ASP A 24 -1.09 11.63 -5.60
C ASP A 24 0.42 11.38 -5.83
N ALA A 25 1.27 12.16 -5.16
CA ALA A 25 2.72 12.02 -5.31
C ALA A 25 3.27 10.73 -4.67
N GLY A 26 2.65 10.27 -3.58
CA GLY A 26 2.95 8.98 -2.95
C GLY A 26 2.61 7.82 -3.87
N LEU A 27 1.47 7.89 -4.56
CA LEU A 27 1.01 6.90 -5.53
C LEU A 27 2.03 6.78 -6.66
N ASP A 28 2.38 7.90 -7.30
CA ASP A 28 3.33 7.90 -8.43
C ASP A 28 4.69 7.33 -8.02
N THR A 29 5.16 7.70 -6.83
CA THR A 29 6.44 7.22 -6.29
C THR A 29 6.40 5.72 -6.01
N PHE A 30 5.33 5.23 -5.36
CA PHE A 30 5.15 3.81 -5.05
C PHE A 30 5.03 2.98 -6.33
N LEU A 31 4.22 3.44 -7.28
CA LEU A 31 4.02 2.82 -8.58
C LEU A 31 5.35 2.71 -9.35
N ALA A 32 6.14 3.79 -9.40
CA ALA A 32 7.44 3.77 -10.06
C ALA A 32 8.39 2.74 -9.41
N ALA A 33 8.45 2.68 -8.08
CA ALA A 33 9.28 1.70 -7.38
C ALA A 33 8.83 0.26 -7.65
N LEU A 34 7.53 -0.01 -7.66
CA LEU A 34 7.01 -1.35 -7.93
C LEU A 34 7.26 -1.78 -9.39
N ILE A 35 7.12 -0.86 -10.36
CA ILE A 35 7.48 -1.12 -11.77
C ILE A 35 8.97 -1.44 -11.89
N GLN A 36 9.83 -0.69 -11.18
CA GLN A 36 11.27 -0.97 -11.17
C GLN A 36 11.57 -2.37 -10.64
N ALA A 37 10.88 -2.80 -9.57
CA ALA A 37 11.03 -4.16 -9.04
C ALA A 37 10.54 -5.21 -10.03
N GLN A 38 9.40 -4.98 -10.69
CA GLN A 38 8.87 -5.89 -11.70
C GLN A 38 9.84 -6.13 -12.86
N GLN A 39 10.62 -5.10 -13.24
CA GLN A 39 11.60 -5.15 -14.33
C GLN A 39 12.95 -5.75 -13.92
N HIS A 40 13.42 -5.44 -12.71
CA HIS A 40 14.79 -5.75 -12.27
C HIS A 40 14.84 -6.84 -11.18
N GLY A 41 13.69 -7.40 -10.80
CA GLY A 41 13.55 -8.38 -9.73
C GLY A 41 13.50 -7.77 -8.32
N SER A 42 13.95 -6.54 -8.12
CA SER A 42 13.83 -5.84 -6.83
C SER A 42 13.96 -4.33 -6.97
N SER A 43 13.47 -3.60 -5.96
CA SER A 43 13.69 -2.16 -5.82
C SER A 43 13.54 -1.72 -4.35
N ARG A 44 13.92 -0.47 -4.06
CA ARG A 44 13.79 0.11 -2.73
C ARG A 44 13.28 1.53 -2.80
N LEU A 45 12.42 1.90 -1.86
CA LEU A 45 11.86 3.23 -1.70
C LEU A 45 11.95 3.65 -0.23
N GLN A 46 12.64 4.76 0.06
CA GLN A 46 12.67 5.35 1.40
C GLN A 46 11.67 6.50 1.50
N ARG A 47 10.78 6.45 2.50
CA ARG A 47 9.87 7.55 2.83
C ARG A 47 9.61 7.63 4.34
N ARG A 48 9.71 8.84 4.90
CA ARG A 48 9.38 9.15 6.30
C ARG A 48 9.96 8.14 7.32
N GLY A 49 11.26 7.86 7.21
CA GLY A 49 11.93 6.90 8.10
C GLY A 49 11.63 5.42 7.82
N ARG A 50 10.61 5.10 7.02
CA ARG A 50 10.26 3.73 6.63
C ARG A 50 10.78 3.35 5.25
N VAL A 51 11.39 2.17 5.17
CA VAL A 51 11.90 1.58 3.94
C VAL A 51 10.84 0.66 3.35
N HIS A 52 10.49 0.84 2.09
CA HIS A 52 9.75 -0.15 1.31
C HIS A 52 10.73 -0.91 0.43
N GLU A 53 10.89 -2.22 0.67
CA GLU A 53 11.71 -3.12 -0.14
C GLU A 53 10.79 -4.00 -0.98
N PHE A 54 10.93 -3.94 -2.29
CA PHE A 54 10.15 -4.76 -3.22
C PHE A 54 11.03 -5.86 -3.77
N VAL A 55 10.55 -7.10 -3.72
CA VAL A 55 11.24 -8.28 -4.24
C VAL A 55 10.25 -9.09 -5.06
N ILE A 56 10.65 -9.42 -6.29
CA ILE A 56 9.86 -10.27 -7.17
C ILE A 56 10.35 -11.71 -7.04
N GLU A 57 9.47 -12.60 -6.56
CA GLU A 57 9.77 -14.00 -6.26
C GLU A 57 8.60 -14.88 -6.70
N ALA A 58 8.90 -16.00 -7.37
CA ALA A 58 7.87 -16.87 -7.91
C ALA A 58 6.97 -17.44 -6.79
N GLY A 59 5.64 -17.27 -6.93
CA GLY A 59 4.64 -17.74 -5.98
C GLY A 59 4.49 -16.90 -4.71
N ALA A 60 5.21 -15.78 -4.58
CA ALA A 60 5.08 -14.90 -3.43
C ALA A 60 3.86 -13.96 -3.56
N ALA A 61 3.21 -13.67 -2.44
CA ALA A 61 2.10 -12.71 -2.38
C ALA A 61 1.95 -12.18 -0.94
N ASP A 62 3.05 -11.90 -0.27
CA ASP A 62 3.10 -11.53 1.15
C ASP A 62 3.74 -10.16 1.38
N ILE A 63 3.35 -9.56 2.50
CA ILE A 63 3.86 -8.28 2.97
C ILE A 63 4.38 -8.45 4.39
N GLU A 64 5.66 -8.19 4.62
CA GLU A 64 6.22 -8.17 5.97
C GLU A 64 6.19 -6.73 6.49
N LEU A 65 5.52 -6.50 7.62
CA LEU A 65 5.39 -5.18 8.24
C LEU A 65 6.25 -5.08 9.50
N SER A 66 7.16 -4.10 9.52
CA SER A 66 7.93 -3.68 10.70
C SER A 66 7.94 -2.16 10.79
N ASP A 67 8.35 -1.61 11.93
CA ASP A 67 8.26 -0.16 12.19
C ASP A 67 9.11 0.66 11.21
N ASP A 68 10.32 0.21 10.91
CA ASP A 68 11.28 0.89 10.02
C ASP A 68 11.29 0.34 8.60
N ARG A 69 10.65 -0.80 8.34
CA ARG A 69 10.67 -1.47 7.05
C ARG A 69 9.36 -2.19 6.69
N VAL A 70 9.06 -2.19 5.41
CA VAL A 70 8.00 -2.96 4.77
C VAL A 70 8.61 -3.75 3.64
N ARG A 71 8.47 -5.07 3.67
CA ARG A 71 8.93 -5.92 2.59
C ARG A 71 7.74 -6.40 1.78
N TRP A 72 7.76 -6.15 0.48
CA TRP A 72 6.76 -6.59 -0.48
C TRP A 72 7.36 -7.75 -1.26
N ARG A 73 6.89 -8.97 -1.00
CA ARG A 73 7.31 -10.17 -1.70
C ARG A 73 6.18 -10.61 -2.59
N LEU A 74 6.35 -10.38 -3.89
CA LEU A 74 5.29 -10.52 -4.87
C LEU A 74 5.79 -11.37 -6.02
N ASP A 75 4.94 -12.20 -6.58
CA ASP A 75 5.21 -12.76 -7.89
C ASP A 75 4.90 -11.74 -9.00
N HIS A 76 5.24 -12.10 -10.23
CA HIS A 76 5.01 -11.21 -11.37
C HIS A 76 3.52 -10.90 -11.60
N THR A 77 2.62 -11.84 -11.30
CA THR A 77 1.18 -11.69 -11.51
C THR A 77 0.60 -10.72 -10.48
N LYS A 78 0.93 -10.90 -9.20
CA LYS A 78 0.45 -10.05 -8.11
C LYS A 78 1.03 -8.64 -8.20
N ALA A 79 2.31 -8.52 -8.56
CA ALA A 79 2.91 -7.21 -8.84
C ALA A 79 2.20 -6.49 -10.01
N ALA A 80 1.87 -7.21 -11.09
CA ALA A 80 1.14 -6.64 -12.23
C ALA A 80 -0.27 -6.17 -11.82
N GLU A 81 -1.01 -6.99 -11.05
CA GLU A 81 -2.34 -6.64 -10.55
C GLU A 81 -2.32 -5.34 -9.72
N ILE A 82 -1.37 -5.23 -8.79
CA ILE A 82 -1.22 -4.02 -7.96
C ILE A 82 -0.89 -2.81 -8.85
N ILE A 83 0.02 -2.96 -9.80
CA ILE A 83 0.39 -1.90 -10.77
C ILE A 83 -0.82 -1.43 -11.57
N GLU A 84 -1.65 -2.35 -12.06
CA GLU A 84 -2.84 -2.01 -12.83
C GLU A 84 -3.84 -1.21 -11.99
N LYS A 85 -4.14 -1.65 -10.77
CA LYS A 85 -5.06 -0.94 -9.86
C LYS A 85 -4.53 0.45 -9.48
N LEU A 86 -3.22 0.58 -9.22
CA LEU A 86 -2.60 1.89 -8.95
C LEU A 86 -2.68 2.82 -10.17
N LYS A 87 -2.48 2.30 -11.39
CA LYS A 87 -2.67 3.10 -12.62
C LYS A 87 -4.11 3.55 -12.80
N VAL A 88 -5.10 2.71 -12.46
CA VAL A 88 -6.52 3.10 -12.49
C VAL A 88 -6.77 4.25 -11.52
N SER A 89 -6.24 4.17 -10.29
CA SER A 89 -6.36 5.26 -9.30
C SER A 89 -5.66 6.55 -9.75
N SER A 90 -4.43 6.47 -10.29
CA SER A 90 -3.68 7.62 -10.81
C SER A 90 -4.43 8.40 -11.89
N ASN A 91 -5.20 7.69 -12.74
CA ASN A 91 -6.00 8.31 -13.80
C ASN A 91 -7.38 8.81 -13.31
N SER A 92 -7.73 8.60 -12.05
CA SER A 92 -9.02 9.01 -11.50
C SER A 92 -8.95 10.40 -10.86
N GLU A 93 -9.92 11.25 -11.17
CA GLU A 93 -10.03 12.58 -10.56
C GLU A 93 -10.57 12.55 -9.11
N HIS A 94 -10.96 11.37 -8.61
CA HIS A 94 -11.69 11.22 -7.36
C HIS A 94 -10.97 10.26 -6.39
N PRO A 95 -10.92 10.57 -5.08
CA PRO A 95 -10.40 9.65 -4.07
C PRO A 95 -11.13 8.31 -4.08
N GLY A 96 -10.38 7.22 -3.86
CA GLY A 96 -10.93 5.88 -3.94
C GLY A 96 -10.02 4.82 -3.34
N HIS A 97 -10.43 3.56 -3.50
CA HIS A 97 -9.62 2.42 -3.15
C HIS A 97 -9.92 1.21 -4.02
N HIS A 98 -8.93 0.34 -4.17
CA HIS A 98 -9.08 -0.97 -4.80
C HIS A 98 -8.63 -2.07 -3.83
N TYR A 99 -9.26 -3.23 -3.98
CA TYR A 99 -8.91 -4.45 -3.24
C TYR A 99 -8.04 -5.34 -4.13
N VAL A 100 -7.01 -5.91 -3.54
CA VAL A 100 -6.16 -6.98 -4.10
C VAL A 100 -6.32 -8.17 -3.18
N ASP A 101 -6.96 -9.21 -3.68
CA ASP A 101 -7.25 -10.42 -2.92
C ASP A 101 -6.15 -11.48 -3.12
N ASP A 102 -6.30 -12.65 -2.50
CA ASP A 102 -5.35 -13.77 -2.57
C ASP A 102 -3.93 -13.41 -2.10
N MET A 103 -3.82 -12.52 -1.11
CA MET A 103 -2.57 -12.28 -0.39
C MET A 103 -2.33 -13.38 0.65
N LEU A 104 -1.07 -13.71 0.93
CA LEU A 104 -0.72 -14.82 1.83
C LEU A 104 -0.54 -14.37 3.29
N SER A 105 0.03 -13.19 3.52
CA SER A 105 0.36 -12.69 4.87
C SER A 105 0.54 -11.18 4.85
N PRO A 106 0.19 -10.46 5.93
CA PRO A 106 -0.45 -10.92 7.17
C PRO A 106 -1.97 -11.12 7.03
N ALA A 107 -2.57 -10.61 5.96
CA ALA A 107 -4.01 -10.62 5.72
C ALA A 107 -4.29 -11.06 4.27
N PRO A 108 -5.47 -11.64 3.98
CA PRO A 108 -5.81 -12.13 2.64
C PRO A 108 -6.07 -11.01 1.62
N THR A 109 -6.26 -9.78 2.11
CA THR A 109 -6.65 -8.64 1.27
C THR A 109 -5.73 -7.44 1.53
N LEU A 110 -5.23 -6.86 0.45
CA LEU A 110 -4.55 -5.58 0.42
C LEU A 110 -5.51 -4.51 -0.13
N VAL A 111 -5.73 -3.45 0.66
CA VAL A 111 -6.50 -2.27 0.25
C VAL A 111 -5.52 -1.20 -0.21
N LEU A 112 -5.58 -0.87 -1.49
CA LEU A 112 -4.85 0.25 -2.10
C LEU A 112 -5.74 1.49 -2.06
N SER A 113 -5.44 2.44 -1.20
CA SER A 113 -6.26 3.62 -0.98
C SER A 113 -5.55 4.89 -1.44
N HIS A 114 -6.22 5.64 -2.31
CA HIS A 114 -5.74 6.87 -2.92
C HIS A 114 -6.55 8.06 -2.40
N ASN A 115 -5.88 9.03 -1.78
CA ASN A 115 -6.48 10.21 -1.17
C ASN A 115 -7.59 9.90 -0.13
N GLN A 116 -7.59 8.68 0.44
CA GLN A 116 -8.43 8.32 1.59
C GLN A 116 -7.56 7.74 2.72
N TYR A 117 -8.03 7.88 3.96
CA TYR A 117 -7.37 7.40 5.19
C TYR A 117 -5.95 7.95 5.46
N ILE A 118 -5.48 8.95 4.72
CA ILE A 118 -4.16 9.60 4.94
C ILE A 118 -4.16 10.46 6.20
N SER A 119 -5.29 11.13 6.45
CA SER A 119 -5.57 11.96 7.62
C SER A 119 -6.97 11.64 8.15
N PRO A 120 -7.30 12.00 9.40
CA PRO A 120 -8.65 11.90 9.91
C PRO A 120 -9.62 12.62 8.96
N SER A 121 -10.68 11.93 8.56
CA SER A 121 -11.70 12.46 7.66
C SER A 121 -13.07 11.96 8.10
N TRP A 122 -14.14 12.37 7.41
CA TRP A 122 -15.49 11.87 7.69
C TRP A 122 -15.58 10.33 7.60
N LEU A 123 -14.74 9.69 6.78
CA LEU A 123 -14.63 8.23 6.68
C LEU A 123 -14.15 7.57 7.98
N THR A 124 -13.45 8.32 8.83
CA THR A 124 -12.97 7.91 10.15
C THR A 124 -13.61 8.72 11.28
N ALA A 125 -14.66 9.49 11.00
CA ALA A 125 -15.28 10.36 12.01
C ALA A 125 -15.91 9.51 13.13
N GLY A 126 -15.61 9.88 14.38
CA GLY A 126 -16.03 9.12 15.56
C GLY A 126 -15.27 7.80 15.77
N LYS A 127 -14.24 7.51 14.97
CA LYS A 127 -13.33 6.37 15.13
C LYS A 127 -11.90 6.88 15.39
N GLU A 128 -11.10 6.07 16.07
CA GLU A 128 -9.67 6.35 16.16
C GLU A 128 -9.06 6.38 14.75
N PRO A 129 -8.15 7.35 14.46
CA PRO A 129 -7.44 7.38 13.19
C PRO A 129 -6.71 6.06 12.95
N ILE A 130 -6.86 5.49 11.74
CA ILE A 130 -6.20 4.23 11.38
C ILE A 130 -4.68 4.35 11.54
N PHE A 131 -4.15 5.49 11.11
CA PHE A 131 -2.78 5.87 11.34
C PHE A 131 -2.75 7.04 12.33
N GLY A 132 -1.89 6.96 13.35
CA GLY A 132 -1.72 8.04 14.33
C GLY A 132 -1.12 9.31 13.72
N ASP A 133 -1.08 10.38 14.49
CA ASP A 133 -0.32 11.58 14.12
C ASP A 133 1.17 11.28 14.31
N GLU A 134 1.94 11.25 13.22
CA GLU A 134 3.40 11.24 13.29
C GLU A 134 3.90 12.67 13.05
N PRO A 135 4.81 13.18 13.89
CA PRO A 135 5.40 14.49 13.67
C PRO A 135 6.15 14.53 12.34
N GLU A 136 6.05 15.67 11.65
CA GLU A 136 6.67 15.93 10.34
C GLU A 136 8.20 15.75 10.33
#